data_AF-A0A936CZA8-F1
#
_entry.id   AF-A0A936CZA8-F1
#
_cell.length_a   1.000
_cell.length_b   1.000
_cell.length_c   1.000
_cell.angle_alpha   90.00
_cell.angle_beta   90.00
_cell.angle_gamma   90.00
#
_symmetry.space_group_name_H-M   'P 1'
#
loop_
_entity.id
_entity.type
_entity.pdbx_description
1 polymer ?
#
loop_
_entity_poly.entity_id
_entity_poly.type
_entity_poly.pdbx_seq_one_letter_code
_entity_poly.pdbx_strand_id
1 'polypeptide(L)'
;MRSDNAISVIGPIEIISWAPAKAYPGIAYGYRLGVIGGKAPYTYTLVSAPTGVTISAVTGELSWTAPNSTTSPVSIQLKATDALGMSAEQTINVAVTSVGFYFVSTTGNDNTGNGSFASPWKTIAHALKQGAEGDTLYVRGGNYTGGFDFVSDKITRIIGYPGDTKPAIDLNHSNINPRVSRTWVEGLELFNFSGHGFHVDGSQSDLVFRRNHMHHLYDPTESENPSFIFFADNDYYDRIIIQDNIFHDLFDRGSGLHGDYTANYHGGASVMYNVRNALVENNEAWAIDGPCFKDKDNGQRNTFRSNYFHDCASGALHLSSQYGQDHIEVSWNVMKGGVSVGQMGWISDIDIRHNTILGGLDFGCVVGDPLSTNFIVRDNIFMLDDYFTYASVNCKFEDGSLDLSSQNKTLSSESRFDYNLLDTSFADIFGYGWYATNMDWDTWRSYNKDTNSIKAPAQLHNLELKDYHPKMTSPACGAASDGLDIGALSCVP
;
A
#
# COMPACT_ATOMS: atom_id res chain seq x y z
N MET A 1 -14.20 -12.01 26.04
CA MET A 1 -14.29 -10.55 25.84
C MET A 1 -12.92 -9.95 26.14
N ARG A 2 -12.07 -9.77 25.12
CA ARG A 2 -11.04 -8.73 25.22
C ARG A 2 -11.80 -7.41 25.14
N SER A 3 -11.53 -6.48 26.05
CA SER A 3 -12.16 -5.16 26.05
C SER A 3 -11.87 -4.43 24.73
N ASP A 4 -12.80 -3.59 24.29
CA ASP A 4 -12.72 -2.73 23.10
C ASP A 4 -11.58 -1.69 23.12
N ASN A 5 -10.62 -1.83 24.04
CA ASN A 5 -9.32 -1.15 24.04
C ASN A 5 -8.30 -1.90 23.17
N ALA A 6 -8.74 -2.57 22.10
CA ALA A 6 -7.93 -3.54 21.38
C ALA A 6 -6.65 -2.90 20.82
N ILE A 7 -5.51 -3.40 21.31
CA ILE A 7 -4.18 -3.25 20.69
C ILE A 7 -4.31 -3.69 19.22
N SER A 8 -3.75 -2.91 18.29
CA SER A 8 -3.77 -3.22 16.85
C SER A 8 -3.31 -4.65 16.59
N VAL A 9 -3.92 -5.29 15.58
CA VAL A 9 -3.48 -6.61 15.11
C VAL A 9 -2.04 -6.58 14.63
N ILE A 10 -1.49 -5.43 14.22
CA ILE A 10 -0.07 -5.32 13.84
C ILE A 10 0.85 -5.31 15.07
N GLY A 11 0.34 -5.00 16.26
CA GLY A 11 1.12 -4.84 17.50
C GLY A 11 1.24 -3.36 17.94
N PRO A 12 2.23 -3.02 18.78
CA PRO A 12 2.43 -1.65 19.25
C PRO A 12 2.86 -0.71 18.11
N ILE A 13 2.69 0.61 18.30
CA ILE A 13 3.16 1.63 17.35
C ILE A 13 4.66 1.48 17.11
N GLU A 14 5.05 1.48 15.83
CA GLU A 14 6.42 1.27 15.38
C GLU A 14 6.72 2.16 14.16
N ILE A 15 7.90 2.79 14.14
CA ILE A 15 8.44 3.47 12.96
C ILE A 15 9.32 2.47 12.21
N ILE A 16 8.88 2.06 11.02
CA ILE A 16 9.59 1.08 10.18
C ILE A 16 10.40 1.73 9.04
N SER A 17 10.18 3.02 8.78
CA SER A 17 10.97 3.78 7.81
C SER A 17 12.35 4.17 8.35
N TRP A 18 13.26 4.50 7.44
CA TRP A 18 14.59 4.99 7.76
C TRP A 18 14.87 6.29 7.02
N ALA A 19 15.67 7.18 7.62
CA ALA A 19 16.02 8.46 7.01
C ALA A 19 17.40 8.43 6.33
N PRO A 20 17.59 9.18 5.23
CA PRO A 20 18.89 9.36 4.61
C PRO A 20 19.85 10.11 5.55
N ALA A 21 21.09 9.63 5.69
CA ALA A 21 22.06 10.17 6.64
C ALA A 21 22.78 11.45 6.15
N LYS A 22 22.51 11.91 4.93
CA LYS A 22 23.15 13.10 4.34
C LYS A 22 22.09 14.06 3.78
N ALA A 23 22.35 15.35 3.89
CA ALA A 23 21.60 16.42 3.22
C ALA A 23 22.56 17.31 2.42
N TYR A 24 22.19 17.62 1.19
CA TYR A 24 22.96 18.53 0.35
C TYR A 24 22.66 20.00 0.75
N PRO A 25 23.68 20.87 0.94
CA PRO A 25 23.46 22.27 1.28
C PRO A 25 22.60 23.02 0.28
N GLY A 26 21.52 23.65 0.74
CA GLY A 26 20.62 24.44 -0.10
C GLY A 26 19.65 23.65 -0.98
N ILE A 27 19.69 22.30 -0.97
CA ILE A 27 18.65 21.46 -1.59
C ILE A 27 17.70 20.97 -0.49
N ALA A 28 16.40 20.93 -0.80
CA ALA A 28 15.40 20.42 0.12
C ALA A 28 15.69 18.94 0.48
N TYR A 29 15.80 18.69 1.78
CA TYR A 29 15.83 17.38 2.41
C TYR A 29 14.41 17.05 2.87
N GLY A 30 13.80 16.08 2.19
CA GLY A 30 12.50 15.51 2.54
C GLY A 30 12.65 14.10 3.10
N TYR A 31 11.85 13.78 4.11
CA TYR A 31 11.75 12.44 4.69
C TYR A 31 10.34 12.25 5.25
N ARG A 32 9.67 11.14 4.96
CA ARG A 32 8.38 10.80 5.56
C ARG A 32 8.53 9.61 6.50
N LEU A 33 7.93 9.70 7.68
CA LEU A 33 7.81 8.57 8.60
C LEU A 33 6.82 7.54 8.03
N GLY A 34 7.25 6.28 7.98
CA GLY A 34 6.41 5.11 7.80
C GLY A 34 6.12 4.47 9.16
N VAL A 35 4.85 4.48 9.56
CA VAL A 35 4.41 4.00 10.88
C VAL A 35 3.35 2.92 10.73
N ILE A 36 3.53 1.82 11.46
CA ILE A 36 2.58 0.70 11.57
C ILE A 36 2.26 0.42 13.05
N GLY A 37 1.22 -0.36 13.32
CA GLY A 37 0.82 -0.72 14.68
C GLY A 37 0.24 0.42 15.52
N GLY A 38 -0.14 0.12 16.75
CA GLY A 38 -0.90 1.06 17.59
C GLY A 38 -2.25 1.45 16.97
N LYS A 39 -2.90 2.50 17.48
CA LYS A 39 -4.21 2.95 16.98
C LYS A 39 -4.09 4.22 16.14
N ALA A 40 -4.23 4.11 14.82
CA ALA A 40 -4.37 5.30 13.96
C ALA A 40 -5.69 6.07 14.27
N PRO A 41 -5.80 7.37 13.96
CA PRO A 41 -4.79 8.22 13.29
C PRO A 41 -3.59 8.55 14.20
N TYR A 42 -2.45 8.85 13.58
CA TYR A 42 -1.24 9.26 14.29
C TYR A 42 -1.06 10.78 14.28
N THR A 43 -0.39 11.30 15.31
CA THR A 43 0.13 12.67 15.34
C THR A 43 1.65 12.65 15.34
N TYR A 44 2.26 13.51 14.52
CA TYR A 44 3.70 13.60 14.35
C TYR A 44 4.27 14.91 14.90
N THR A 45 5.40 14.82 15.60
CA THR A 45 6.05 15.99 16.23
C THR A 45 7.56 15.93 16.15
N LEU A 46 8.21 17.09 16.24
CA LEU A 46 9.64 17.23 16.49
C LEU A 46 9.86 17.32 18.00
N VAL A 47 10.61 16.38 18.57
CA VAL A 47 11.04 16.43 19.97
C VAL A 47 12.22 17.40 20.10
N SER A 48 13.18 17.30 19.19
CA SER A 48 14.30 18.24 19.07
C SER A 48 14.75 18.34 17.61
N ALA A 49 15.08 19.54 17.15
CA ALA A 49 15.53 19.78 15.78
C ALA A 49 16.28 21.13 15.69
N PRO A 50 17.20 21.29 14.71
CA PRO A 50 17.77 22.60 14.39
C PRO A 50 16.70 23.54 13.82
N THR A 51 17.01 24.83 13.76
CA THR A 51 16.16 25.84 13.13
C THR A 51 15.87 25.50 11.66
N GLY A 52 14.61 25.66 11.25
CA GLY A 52 14.17 25.48 9.87
C GLY A 52 13.71 24.07 9.52
N VAL A 53 13.89 23.08 10.40
CA VAL A 53 13.24 21.77 10.25
C VAL A 53 11.78 21.89 10.65
N THR A 54 10.91 21.33 9.83
CA THR A 54 9.47 21.26 10.07
C THR A 54 8.98 19.84 9.88
N ILE A 55 7.87 19.48 10.52
CA ILE A 55 7.16 18.23 10.29
C ILE A 55 5.66 18.50 10.16
N SER A 56 5.02 17.85 9.19
CA SER A 56 3.56 17.81 9.11
C SER A 56 3.01 16.93 10.24
N ALA A 57 2.17 17.52 11.10
CA ALA A 57 1.57 16.80 12.23
C ALA A 57 0.62 15.67 11.80
N VAL A 58 0.16 15.69 10.54
CA VAL A 58 -0.81 14.72 9.99
C VAL A 58 -0.14 13.64 9.16
N THR A 59 0.85 14.01 8.33
CA THR A 59 1.46 13.06 7.37
C THR A 59 2.84 12.55 7.79
N GLY A 60 3.46 13.17 8.79
CA GLY A 60 4.83 12.83 9.19
C GLY A 60 5.89 13.25 8.17
N GLU A 61 5.55 14.10 7.20
CA GLU A 61 6.51 14.67 6.23
C GLU A 61 7.42 15.67 6.96
N LEU A 62 8.68 15.30 7.13
CA LEU A 62 9.75 16.21 7.50
C LEU A 62 10.24 16.97 6.26
N SER A 63 10.37 18.29 6.42
CA SER A 63 10.97 19.17 5.42
C SER A 63 12.04 20.05 6.03
N TRP A 64 13.19 20.12 5.38
CA TRP A 64 14.31 20.95 5.79
C TRP A 64 15.15 21.38 4.58
N THR A 65 15.59 22.63 4.53
CA THR A 65 16.64 23.06 3.59
C THR A 65 17.90 23.36 4.39
N ALA A 66 18.90 22.49 4.28
CA ALA A 66 20.10 22.55 5.09
C ALA A 66 20.92 23.83 4.79
N PRO A 67 21.26 24.65 5.80
CA PRO A 67 22.11 25.83 5.60
C PRO A 67 23.55 25.46 5.22
N ASN A 68 24.19 26.30 4.42
CA ASN A 68 25.59 26.13 3.97
C ASN A 68 26.64 26.11 5.10
N SER A 69 26.32 26.65 6.28
CA SER A 69 27.26 26.87 7.39
C SER A 69 26.87 26.12 8.68
N THR A 70 26.31 24.93 8.56
CA THR A 70 25.80 24.18 9.73
C THR A 70 26.87 23.28 10.34
N THR A 71 26.98 23.25 11.67
CA THR A 71 27.76 22.23 12.39
C THR A 71 27.17 20.85 12.10
N SER A 72 27.98 19.95 11.55
CA SER A 72 27.56 18.65 11.02
C SER A 72 28.25 17.51 11.81
N PRO A 73 27.55 16.40 12.15
CA PRO A 73 26.17 16.08 11.83
C PRO A 73 25.15 16.81 12.72
N VAL A 74 23.93 16.99 12.20
CA VAL A 74 22.81 17.57 12.94
C VAL A 74 21.88 16.46 13.42
N SER A 75 21.51 16.49 14.69
CA SER A 75 20.56 15.53 15.26
C SER A 75 19.13 16.07 15.20
N ILE A 76 18.20 15.23 14.75
CA ILE A 76 16.76 15.52 14.72
C ILE A 76 16.04 14.35 15.37
N GLN A 77 15.21 14.62 16.37
CA GLN A 77 14.41 13.62 17.06
C GLN A 77 12.93 13.80 16.69
N LEU A 78 12.38 12.75 16.08
CA LEU A 78 11.02 12.66 15.58
C LEU A 78 10.20 11.78 16.52
N LYS A 79 8.91 12.07 16.65
CA LYS A 79 7.97 11.27 17.44
C LYS A 79 6.66 11.09 16.69
N ALA A 80 6.20 9.84 16.60
CA ALA A 80 4.85 9.48 16.21
C ALA A 80 4.07 9.04 17.46
N THR A 81 2.85 9.53 17.63
CA THR A 81 1.95 9.18 18.74
C THR A 81 0.63 8.68 18.18
N ASP A 82 0.14 7.56 18.69
CA ASP A 82 -1.14 6.97 18.30
C ASP A 82 -2.32 7.58 19.06
N ALA A 83 -3.55 7.24 18.65
CA ALA A 83 -4.78 7.73 19.23
C ALA A 83 -5.01 7.24 20.68
N LEU A 84 -4.23 6.27 21.16
CA LEU A 84 -4.23 5.82 22.56
C LEU A 84 -3.13 6.49 23.40
N GLY A 85 -2.32 7.37 22.80
CA GLY A 85 -1.21 8.06 23.46
C GLY A 85 0.09 7.27 23.53
N MET A 86 0.16 6.07 22.93
CA MET A 86 1.41 5.33 22.77
C MET A 86 2.28 6.00 21.72
N SER A 87 3.60 5.92 21.87
CA SER A 87 4.50 6.61 20.93
C SER A 87 5.74 5.83 20.57
N ALA A 88 6.20 6.03 19.34
CA ALA A 88 7.51 5.62 18.85
C ALA A 88 8.34 6.86 18.50
N GLU A 89 9.63 6.82 18.77
CA GLU A 89 10.57 7.90 18.48
C GLU A 89 11.70 7.42 17.57
N GLN A 90 12.17 8.31 16.69
CA GLN A 90 13.31 8.05 15.82
C GLN A 90 14.26 9.25 15.90
N THR A 91 15.53 8.99 16.22
CA THR A 91 16.58 10.00 16.12
C THR A 91 17.34 9.79 14.83
N ILE A 92 17.45 10.85 14.01
CA ILE A 92 18.20 10.86 12.76
C ILE A 92 19.38 11.81 12.91
N ASN A 93 20.55 11.38 12.42
CA ASN A 93 21.77 12.20 12.40
C ASN A 93 22.12 12.50 10.95
N VAL A 94 21.97 13.76 10.56
CA VAL A 94 22.07 14.19 9.16
C VAL A 94 23.36 14.98 8.97
N ALA A 95 24.26 14.45 8.15
CA ALA A 95 25.47 15.15 7.74
C ALA A 95 25.15 16.14 6.61
N VAL A 96 25.38 17.43 6.85
CA VAL A 96 25.27 18.47 5.81
C VAL A 96 26.56 18.49 4.99
N THR A 97 26.49 18.03 3.74
CA THR A 97 27.67 17.88 2.86
C THR A 97 27.26 17.78 1.39
N SER A 98 28.13 18.20 0.48
CA SER A 98 27.97 17.93 -0.96
C SER A 98 28.59 16.58 -1.39
N VAL A 99 29.31 15.90 -0.49
CA VAL A 99 29.96 14.60 -0.77
C VAL A 99 28.92 13.48 -0.76
N GLY A 100 28.97 12.60 -1.76
CA GLY A 100 28.01 11.52 -1.91
C GLY A 100 26.68 11.95 -2.51
N PHE A 101 26.68 13.07 -3.23
CA PHE A 101 25.55 13.54 -4.02
C PHE A 101 25.97 13.67 -5.47
N TYR A 102 25.18 13.08 -6.35
CA TYR A 102 25.42 13.07 -7.78
C TYR A 102 24.18 13.55 -8.54
N PHE A 103 24.38 13.98 -9.77
CA PHE A 103 23.36 14.62 -10.59
C PHE A 103 23.38 14.06 -12.01
N VAL A 104 22.18 13.75 -12.51
CA VAL A 104 21.93 13.41 -13.92
C VAL A 104 21.03 14.47 -14.55
N SER A 105 21.36 14.87 -15.78
CA SER A 105 20.60 15.85 -16.55
C SER A 105 20.58 15.46 -18.03
N THR A 106 19.50 15.79 -18.74
CA THR A 106 19.39 15.59 -20.20
C THR A 106 20.47 16.30 -21.01
N THR A 107 21.05 17.39 -20.47
CA THR A 107 22.18 18.12 -21.07
C THR A 107 23.55 17.72 -20.51
N GLY A 108 23.59 16.70 -19.65
CA GLY A 108 24.82 16.17 -19.07
C GLY A 108 25.67 15.38 -20.07
N ASN A 109 26.80 14.84 -19.60
CA ASN A 109 27.72 14.06 -20.43
C ASN A 109 28.36 12.91 -19.62
N ASP A 110 28.22 11.66 -20.08
CA ASP A 110 28.77 10.49 -19.36
C ASP A 110 30.30 10.34 -19.53
N ASN A 111 30.90 11.00 -20.52
CA ASN A 111 32.35 10.94 -20.77
C ASN A 111 33.12 12.06 -20.05
N THR A 112 32.53 13.26 -19.99
CA THR A 112 33.19 14.45 -19.43
C THR A 112 32.54 14.97 -18.16
N GLY A 113 31.32 14.54 -17.85
CA GLY A 113 30.63 14.82 -16.60
C GLY A 113 31.29 14.08 -15.45
N ASN A 114 31.30 14.72 -14.27
CA ASN A 114 31.82 14.12 -13.05
C ASN A 114 30.71 13.85 -12.02
N GLY A 115 29.45 13.95 -12.45
CA GLY A 115 28.27 13.76 -11.62
C GLY A 115 28.00 14.89 -10.63
N SER A 116 28.80 15.96 -10.60
CA SER A 116 28.51 17.13 -9.78
C SER A 116 27.35 17.94 -10.36
N PHE A 117 26.76 18.83 -9.54
CA PHE A 117 25.70 19.72 -10.00
C PHE A 117 26.10 20.58 -11.21
N ALA A 118 27.38 21.00 -11.28
CA ALA A 118 27.91 21.85 -12.35
C ALA A 118 28.33 21.06 -13.61
N SER A 119 28.57 19.76 -13.50
CA SER A 119 28.96 18.90 -14.61
C SER A 119 28.29 17.52 -14.46
N PRO A 120 26.95 17.46 -14.62
CA PRO A 120 26.18 16.25 -14.38
C PRO A 120 26.46 15.18 -15.42
N TRP A 121 26.20 13.93 -15.05
CA TRP A 121 26.13 12.84 -16.02
C TRP A 121 24.88 12.94 -16.89
N LYS A 122 24.88 12.25 -18.02
CA LYS A 122 23.77 12.25 -18.97
C LYS A 122 22.74 11.17 -18.65
N THR A 123 23.19 9.96 -18.31
CA THR A 123 22.30 8.80 -18.14
C THR A 123 22.25 8.28 -16.71
N ILE A 124 21.07 7.81 -16.31
CA ILE A 124 20.84 7.20 -14.99
C ILE A 124 21.66 5.90 -14.87
N ALA A 125 21.65 5.07 -15.92
CA ALA A 125 22.40 3.81 -15.94
C ALA A 125 23.93 4.01 -15.80
N HIS A 126 24.49 5.11 -16.34
CA HIS A 126 25.89 5.45 -16.08
C HIS A 126 26.08 5.82 -14.61
N ALA A 127 25.23 6.70 -14.08
CA ALA A 127 25.34 7.20 -12.70
C ALA A 127 25.25 6.08 -11.65
N LEU A 128 24.35 5.10 -11.81
CA LEU A 128 24.18 3.99 -10.86
C LEU A 128 25.35 3.00 -10.83
N LYS A 129 26.30 3.09 -11.76
CA LYS A 129 27.58 2.35 -11.71
C LYS A 129 28.66 3.09 -10.92
N GLN A 130 28.38 4.33 -10.53
CA GLN A 130 29.28 5.23 -9.80
C GLN A 130 28.87 5.35 -8.33
N GLY A 131 29.62 6.14 -7.57
CA GLY A 131 29.34 6.39 -6.15
C GLY A 131 29.43 5.11 -5.30
N ALA A 132 28.81 5.16 -4.13
CA ALA A 132 28.70 4.06 -3.19
C ALA A 132 27.29 3.97 -2.58
N GLU A 133 27.03 2.88 -1.85
CA GLU A 133 25.79 2.74 -1.07
C GLU A 133 25.60 3.90 -0.09
N GLY A 134 24.36 4.37 0.04
CA GLY A 134 24.01 5.52 0.86
C GLY A 134 24.28 6.89 0.22
N ASP A 135 24.91 6.94 -0.96
CA ASP A 135 24.93 8.15 -1.78
C ASP A 135 23.59 8.39 -2.47
N THR A 136 23.33 9.64 -2.87
CA THR A 136 22.08 10.06 -3.50
C THR A 136 22.31 10.55 -4.92
N LEU A 137 21.56 10.01 -5.87
CA LEU A 137 21.46 10.51 -7.22
C LEU A 137 20.21 11.38 -7.36
N TYR A 138 20.41 12.66 -7.65
CA TYR A 138 19.35 13.56 -8.08
C TYR A 138 19.19 13.51 -9.60
N VAL A 139 17.96 13.31 -10.07
CA VAL A 139 17.60 13.33 -11.48
C VAL A 139 16.92 14.66 -11.79
N ARG A 140 17.54 15.48 -12.64
CA ARG A 140 16.95 16.77 -13.07
C ARG A 140 15.72 16.54 -13.94
N GLY A 141 14.79 17.48 -13.94
CA GLY A 141 13.60 17.42 -14.79
C GLY A 141 13.94 17.27 -16.27
N GLY A 142 13.14 16.51 -16.99
CA GLY A 142 13.33 16.21 -18.41
C GLY A 142 12.98 14.77 -18.76
N ASN A 143 13.11 14.45 -20.05
CA ASN A 143 12.81 13.12 -20.58
C ASN A 143 14.09 12.30 -20.69
N TYR A 144 14.09 11.12 -20.11
CA TYR A 144 15.15 10.14 -20.16
C TYR A 144 14.63 8.88 -20.86
N THR A 145 15.49 8.22 -21.60
CA THR A 145 15.16 6.97 -22.28
C THR A 145 16.21 5.93 -21.96
N GLY A 146 15.76 4.69 -21.79
CA GLY A 146 16.58 3.54 -21.47
C GLY A 146 16.44 3.16 -20.00
N GLY A 147 16.20 1.88 -19.77
CA GLY A 147 16.16 1.29 -18.44
C GLY A 147 17.47 1.44 -17.67
N PHE A 148 17.39 1.14 -16.38
CA PHE A 148 18.52 1.10 -15.48
C PHE A 148 18.33 0.00 -14.45
N ASP A 149 19.44 -0.48 -13.89
CA ASP A 149 19.45 -1.37 -12.74
C ASP A 149 20.27 -0.75 -11.63
N PHE A 150 19.93 -1.11 -10.40
CA PHE A 150 20.79 -0.85 -9.26
C PHE A 150 21.96 -1.83 -9.27
N VAL A 151 23.11 -1.36 -8.79
CA VAL A 151 24.35 -2.13 -8.78
C VAL A 151 24.79 -2.29 -7.33
N SER A 152 25.18 -3.52 -6.95
CA SER A 152 25.77 -3.80 -5.63
C SER A 152 26.88 -2.82 -5.29
N ASP A 153 26.95 -2.37 -4.04
CA ASP A 153 27.97 -1.45 -3.52
C ASP A 153 27.97 -0.05 -4.16
N LYS A 154 26.92 0.31 -4.92
CA LYS A 154 26.76 1.62 -5.60
C LYS A 154 25.56 2.40 -5.07
N ILE A 155 25.27 3.53 -5.72
CA ILE A 155 24.14 4.40 -5.37
C ILE A 155 22.85 3.58 -5.32
N THR A 156 22.15 3.63 -4.19
CA THR A 156 20.87 2.95 -3.98
C THR A 156 19.69 3.91 -3.86
N ARG A 157 19.95 5.22 -3.88
CA ARG A 157 18.92 6.26 -3.69
C ARG A 157 18.85 7.16 -4.91
N ILE A 158 17.73 7.10 -5.62
CA ILE A 158 17.41 7.94 -6.77
C ILE A 158 16.20 8.81 -6.45
N ILE A 159 16.33 10.12 -6.69
CA ILE A 159 15.28 11.09 -6.38
C ILE A 159 15.15 12.11 -7.50
N GLY A 160 13.92 12.41 -7.92
CA GLY A 160 13.64 13.60 -8.72
C GLY A 160 14.13 14.88 -8.02
N TYR A 161 14.83 15.75 -8.74
CA TYR A 161 15.38 16.97 -8.16
C TYR A 161 14.25 17.87 -7.60
N PRO A 162 14.27 18.24 -6.32
CA PRO A 162 13.19 19.03 -5.73
C PRO A 162 13.00 20.38 -6.44
N GLY A 163 11.76 20.67 -6.84
CA GLY A 163 11.37 21.92 -7.51
C GLY A 163 11.48 21.88 -9.04
N ASP A 164 12.13 20.86 -9.61
CA ASP A 164 12.01 20.58 -11.05
C ASP A 164 10.64 19.92 -11.36
N THR A 165 10.24 19.95 -12.63
CA THR A 165 9.19 19.04 -13.12
C THR A 165 9.64 17.59 -12.89
N LYS A 166 8.69 16.72 -12.53
CA LYS A 166 8.94 15.28 -12.33
C LYS A 166 9.72 14.70 -13.54
N PRO A 167 10.90 14.08 -13.35
CA PRO A 167 11.64 13.46 -14.44
C PRO A 167 10.85 12.29 -15.03
N ALA A 168 10.69 12.30 -16.36
CA ALA A 168 9.97 11.26 -17.09
C ALA A 168 10.99 10.27 -17.67
N ILE A 169 10.89 9.01 -17.26
CA ILE A 169 11.84 7.95 -17.59
C ILE A 169 11.10 6.86 -18.37
N ASP A 170 11.36 6.85 -19.67
CA ASP A 170 10.92 5.79 -20.56
C ASP A 170 11.87 4.59 -20.42
N LEU A 171 11.38 3.51 -19.82
CA LEU A 171 12.15 2.29 -19.63
C LEU A 171 12.30 1.48 -20.92
N ASN A 172 11.55 1.83 -21.98
CA ASN A 172 11.63 1.20 -23.29
C ASN A 172 11.46 -0.33 -23.18
N HIS A 173 10.41 -0.75 -22.49
CA HIS A 173 10.02 -2.14 -22.24
C HIS A 173 11.10 -2.95 -21.51
N SER A 174 11.68 -2.37 -20.44
CA SER A 174 12.58 -3.07 -19.53
C SER A 174 12.02 -3.15 -18.11
N ASN A 175 12.62 -4.03 -17.31
CA ASN A 175 12.47 -4.01 -15.86
C ASN A 175 13.62 -3.24 -15.20
N ILE A 176 13.51 -3.07 -13.88
CA ILE A 176 14.51 -2.53 -12.96
C ILE A 176 14.69 -3.55 -11.84
N ASN A 177 15.93 -3.87 -11.49
CA ASN A 177 16.25 -4.78 -10.40
C ASN A 177 16.91 -3.97 -9.25
N PRO A 178 16.23 -3.78 -8.11
CA PRO A 178 16.82 -3.15 -6.94
C PRO A 178 18.06 -3.88 -6.41
N ARG A 179 18.09 -5.22 -6.40
CA ARG A 179 19.21 -6.13 -5.99
C ARG A 179 19.93 -5.85 -4.66
N VAL A 180 19.62 -4.76 -3.97
CA VAL A 180 20.22 -4.33 -2.72
C VAL A 180 19.19 -3.72 -1.79
N SER A 181 19.36 -4.00 -0.50
CA SER A 181 18.55 -3.44 0.57
C SER A 181 18.78 -1.94 0.68
N ARG A 182 17.85 -1.22 1.28
CA ARG A 182 17.91 0.25 1.39
C ARG A 182 17.92 0.96 0.02
N THR A 183 17.30 0.35 -0.98
CA THR A 183 16.97 1.02 -2.24
C THR A 183 15.84 2.01 -2.03
N TRP A 184 15.99 3.21 -2.58
CA TRP A 184 15.05 4.31 -2.45
C TRP A 184 14.80 4.94 -3.81
N VAL A 185 13.55 4.89 -4.27
CA VAL A 185 13.09 5.48 -5.53
C VAL A 185 12.01 6.50 -5.22
N GLU A 186 12.28 7.77 -5.52
CA GLU A 186 11.33 8.83 -5.19
C GLU A 186 11.16 9.94 -6.23
N GLY A 187 9.90 10.35 -6.45
CA GLY A 187 9.59 11.54 -7.22
C GLY A 187 9.90 11.42 -8.70
N LEU A 188 9.72 10.22 -9.28
CA LEU A 188 9.96 9.93 -10.69
C LEU A 188 8.65 9.57 -11.41
N GLU A 189 8.57 9.90 -12.69
CA GLU A 189 7.60 9.31 -13.62
C GLU A 189 8.33 8.21 -14.38
N LEU A 190 7.84 6.98 -14.28
CA LEU A 190 8.45 5.78 -14.84
C LEU A 190 7.40 5.09 -15.69
N PHE A 191 7.73 4.78 -16.95
CA PHE A 191 6.77 4.17 -17.85
C PHE A 191 7.38 3.27 -18.91
N ASN A 192 6.51 2.53 -19.61
CA ASN A 192 6.87 1.48 -20.56
C ASN A 192 7.69 0.38 -19.90
N PHE A 193 7.19 -0.16 -18.79
CA PHE A 193 7.76 -1.34 -18.15
C PHE A 193 7.47 -2.61 -18.97
N SER A 194 8.25 -3.66 -18.73
CA SER A 194 8.00 -5.01 -19.28
C SER A 194 7.96 -6.06 -18.17
N GLY A 195 6.89 -6.85 -18.13
CA GLY A 195 6.70 -7.93 -17.15
C GLY A 195 6.61 -7.42 -15.72
N HIS A 196 7.73 -7.42 -14.99
CA HIS A 196 7.82 -6.94 -13.61
C HIS A 196 8.59 -5.62 -13.61
N GLY A 197 7.94 -4.51 -13.22
CA GLY A 197 8.56 -3.19 -13.30
C GLY A 197 9.81 -3.07 -12.44
N PHE A 198 9.65 -3.11 -11.12
CA PHE A 198 10.70 -3.36 -10.15
C PHE A 198 10.64 -4.83 -9.76
N HIS A 199 11.58 -5.63 -10.25
CA HIS A 199 11.73 -7.04 -9.88
C HIS A 199 12.61 -7.13 -8.64
N VAL A 200 11.99 -7.29 -7.47
CA VAL A 200 12.66 -7.42 -6.18
C VAL A 200 12.92 -8.90 -5.91
N ASP A 201 14.20 -9.28 -5.82
CA ASP A 201 14.70 -10.62 -5.54
C ASP A 201 15.80 -10.60 -4.46
N GLY A 202 16.17 -11.75 -3.91
CA GLY A 202 17.33 -11.88 -3.02
C GLY A 202 17.12 -11.36 -1.60
N SER A 203 15.90 -11.49 -1.08
CA SER A 203 15.53 -11.23 0.32
C SER A 203 15.88 -9.81 0.81
N GLN A 204 15.56 -8.80 0.02
CA GLN A 204 15.87 -7.40 0.33
C GLN A 204 15.00 -6.82 1.45
N SER A 205 15.54 -5.82 2.14
CA SER A 205 14.83 -5.07 3.18
C SER A 205 15.00 -3.56 3.02
N ASP A 206 14.22 -2.78 3.79
CA ASP A 206 14.34 -1.32 3.87
C ASP A 206 14.06 -0.61 2.53
N LEU A 207 13.20 -1.16 1.67
CA LEU A 207 12.93 -0.56 0.37
C LEU A 207 11.92 0.58 0.48
N VAL A 208 12.14 1.65 -0.28
CA VAL A 208 11.25 2.81 -0.32
C VAL A 208 10.89 3.15 -1.76
N PHE A 209 9.60 3.09 -2.06
CA PHE A 209 9.00 3.58 -3.30
C PHE A 209 8.04 4.71 -2.94
N ARG A 210 8.38 5.94 -3.32
CA ARG A 210 7.63 7.10 -2.87
C ARG A 210 7.37 8.17 -3.92
N ARG A 211 6.19 8.78 -3.95
CA ARG A 211 5.87 9.92 -4.85
C ARG A 211 6.13 9.63 -6.33
N ASN A 212 6.15 8.36 -6.70
CA ASN A 212 6.36 7.96 -8.08
C ASN A 212 5.04 7.93 -8.83
N HIS A 213 5.13 8.10 -10.14
CA HIS A 213 4.03 7.88 -11.06
C HIS A 213 4.48 6.78 -12.01
N MET A 214 3.95 5.58 -11.82
CA MET A 214 4.34 4.39 -12.56
C MET A 214 3.19 3.98 -13.47
N HIS A 215 3.42 3.96 -14.79
CA HIS A 215 2.34 3.65 -15.72
C HIS A 215 2.81 3.00 -17.03
N HIS A 216 1.89 2.43 -17.80
CA HIS A 216 2.20 1.62 -18.98
C HIS A 216 3.17 0.48 -18.66
N LEU A 217 2.66 -0.53 -17.96
CA LEU A 217 3.34 -1.83 -17.87
C LEU A 217 2.67 -2.78 -18.84
N TYR A 218 3.47 -3.43 -19.68
CA TYR A 218 3.00 -4.45 -20.60
C TYR A 218 3.68 -5.78 -20.29
N ASP A 219 2.90 -6.83 -20.09
CA ASP A 219 3.40 -8.20 -20.04
C ASP A 219 2.87 -9.01 -21.23
N PRO A 220 3.76 -9.51 -22.12
CA PRO A 220 3.34 -10.38 -23.21
C PRO A 220 3.11 -11.84 -22.78
N THR A 221 3.42 -12.20 -21.54
CA THR A 221 3.21 -13.56 -21.02
C THR A 221 1.76 -13.75 -20.55
N GLU A 222 1.37 -14.97 -20.20
CA GLU A 222 0.00 -15.27 -19.72
C GLU A 222 -0.02 -15.63 -18.21
N SER A 223 1.13 -15.57 -17.51
CA SER A 223 1.28 -16.31 -16.23
C SER A 223 2.08 -15.63 -15.11
N GLU A 224 2.77 -14.51 -15.34
CA GLU A 224 3.82 -14.08 -14.40
C GLU A 224 3.36 -13.13 -13.28
N ASN A 225 2.08 -12.77 -13.21
CA ASN A 225 1.55 -11.76 -12.26
C ASN A 225 2.25 -10.40 -12.42
N PRO A 226 2.09 -9.76 -13.60
CA PRO A 226 2.73 -8.47 -13.86
C PRO A 226 2.43 -7.44 -12.79
N SER A 227 3.44 -6.66 -12.42
CA SER A 227 3.29 -5.58 -11.44
C SER A 227 4.37 -4.53 -11.54
N PHE A 228 4.05 -3.29 -11.17
CA PHE A 228 5.06 -2.24 -11.10
C PHE A 228 6.08 -2.52 -10.02
N ILE A 229 5.67 -3.13 -8.90
CA ILE A 229 6.58 -3.59 -7.85
C ILE A 229 6.28 -5.06 -7.57
N PHE A 230 7.16 -5.94 -8.03
CA PHE A 230 7.06 -7.38 -7.89
C PHE A 230 8.06 -7.87 -6.86
N PHE A 231 7.60 -8.69 -5.91
CA PHE A 231 8.46 -9.41 -4.97
C PHE A 231 8.50 -10.88 -5.35
N ALA A 232 9.68 -11.47 -5.54
CA ALA A 232 9.79 -12.86 -5.97
C ALA A 232 9.43 -13.87 -4.87
N ASP A 233 8.78 -14.98 -5.26
CA ASP A 233 8.21 -16.02 -4.39
C ASP A 233 9.25 -16.81 -3.55
N ASN A 234 10.50 -16.92 -4.01
CA ASN A 234 11.50 -17.77 -3.36
C ASN A 234 12.30 -17.09 -2.24
N ASP A 235 11.88 -15.92 -1.79
CA ASP A 235 12.64 -15.02 -0.91
C ASP A 235 11.74 -14.43 0.19
N TYR A 236 12.34 -13.69 1.14
CA TYR A 236 11.61 -12.98 2.20
C TYR A 236 12.02 -11.51 2.26
N TYR A 237 11.04 -10.61 2.30
CA TYR A 237 11.28 -9.18 2.26
C TYR A 237 10.76 -8.51 3.52
N ASP A 238 11.44 -7.46 3.97
CA ASP A 238 11.14 -6.83 5.26
C ASP A 238 11.23 -5.31 5.22
N ARG A 239 10.33 -4.64 5.94
CA ARG A 239 10.30 -3.16 6.08
C ARG A 239 10.22 -2.46 4.72
N ILE A 240 9.09 -2.64 4.06
CA ILE A 240 8.81 -2.10 2.73
C ILE A 240 7.89 -0.89 2.85
N ILE A 241 8.29 0.24 2.27
CA ILE A 241 7.50 1.47 2.24
C ILE A 241 7.05 1.76 0.81
N ILE A 242 5.73 1.76 0.57
CA ILE A 242 5.10 2.15 -0.69
C ILE A 242 4.15 3.30 -0.36
N GLN A 243 4.61 4.54 -0.54
CA GLN A 243 3.89 5.74 -0.11
C GLN A 243 3.67 6.78 -1.20
N ASP A 244 2.50 7.40 -1.24
CA ASP A 244 2.23 8.56 -2.12
C ASP A 244 2.43 8.28 -3.63
N ASN A 245 2.32 7.02 -4.07
CA ASN A 245 2.53 6.67 -5.48
C ASN A 245 1.22 6.65 -6.26
N ILE A 246 1.35 6.83 -7.56
CA ILE A 246 0.29 6.68 -8.56
C ILE A 246 0.68 5.51 -9.46
N PHE A 247 -0.23 4.55 -9.63
CA PHE A 247 -0.06 3.38 -10.49
C PHE A 247 -1.22 3.28 -11.48
N HIS A 248 -0.95 3.14 -12.77
CA HIS A 248 -2.04 2.83 -13.71
C HIS A 248 -1.56 2.27 -15.04
N ASP A 249 -2.49 1.79 -15.85
CA ASP A 249 -2.20 1.26 -17.19
C ASP A 249 -1.26 0.06 -17.12
N LEU A 250 -1.66 -0.95 -16.33
CA LEU A 250 -1.02 -2.26 -16.32
C LEU A 250 -1.85 -3.23 -17.14
N PHE A 251 -1.24 -3.73 -18.21
CA PHE A 251 -1.87 -4.58 -19.19
C PHE A 251 -1.14 -5.91 -19.27
N ASP A 252 -1.81 -6.95 -18.79
CA ASP A 252 -1.45 -8.32 -19.12
C ASP A 252 -2.02 -8.68 -20.51
N ARG A 253 -1.39 -9.62 -21.19
CA ARG A 253 -1.85 -10.12 -22.49
C ARG A 253 -3.28 -10.65 -22.35
N GLY A 254 -4.17 -10.13 -23.19
CA GLY A 254 -5.54 -10.59 -23.30
C GLY A 254 -6.56 -9.97 -22.37
N SER A 255 -6.18 -8.99 -21.57
CA SER A 255 -7.04 -8.21 -20.65
C SER A 255 -8.38 -7.67 -21.17
N GLY A 256 -8.70 -7.72 -22.47
CA GLY A 256 -9.88 -7.02 -23.05
C GLY A 256 -9.64 -5.53 -23.24
N LEU A 257 -8.76 -4.94 -22.43
CA LEU A 257 -8.35 -3.56 -22.44
C LEU A 257 -7.44 -3.32 -23.66
N HIS A 258 -7.77 -2.34 -24.49
CA HIS A 258 -7.10 -2.03 -25.77
C HIS A 258 -7.25 -3.07 -26.91
N GLY A 259 -8.19 -4.01 -26.82
CA GLY A 259 -8.60 -4.87 -27.95
C GLY A 259 -7.87 -6.21 -28.08
N ASP A 260 -7.15 -6.64 -27.05
CA ASP A 260 -6.72 -8.03 -26.86
C ASP A 260 -7.79 -8.80 -26.07
N TYR A 261 -8.14 -10.05 -26.39
CA TYR A 261 -9.39 -10.68 -25.90
C TYR A 261 -9.21 -11.97 -25.07
N THR A 262 -7.99 -12.35 -24.68
CA THR A 262 -7.73 -13.54 -23.83
C THR A 262 -7.58 -13.21 -22.35
N ALA A 263 -8.67 -12.95 -21.63
CA ALA A 263 -8.59 -12.38 -20.28
C ALA A 263 -7.91 -13.30 -19.26
N ASN A 264 -6.80 -12.83 -18.66
CA ASN A 264 -6.08 -13.53 -17.60
C ASN A 264 -6.31 -12.90 -16.22
N TYR A 265 -6.66 -11.60 -16.11
CA TYR A 265 -6.99 -10.92 -14.84
C TYR A 265 -5.92 -11.08 -13.74
N HIS A 266 -4.64 -11.08 -14.14
CA HIS A 266 -3.50 -11.34 -13.27
C HIS A 266 -2.76 -10.05 -12.89
N GLY A 267 -1.89 -10.15 -11.87
CA GLY A 267 -0.99 -9.06 -11.49
C GLY A 267 -1.52 -8.14 -10.39
N GLY A 268 -1.03 -6.91 -10.39
CA GLY A 268 -1.39 -5.85 -9.43
C GLY A 268 -0.45 -4.65 -9.54
N ALA A 269 -0.79 -3.50 -8.94
CA ALA A 269 0.17 -2.40 -8.86
C ALA A 269 1.43 -2.83 -8.09
N SER A 270 1.24 -3.62 -7.03
CA SER A 270 2.27 -4.46 -6.44
C SER A 270 1.75 -5.87 -6.21
N VAL A 271 2.61 -6.85 -6.44
CA VAL A 271 2.40 -8.26 -6.10
C VAL A 271 3.46 -8.65 -5.07
N MET A 272 3.00 -8.91 -3.86
CA MET A 272 3.83 -9.05 -2.66
C MET A 272 3.89 -10.50 -2.21
N TYR A 273 4.91 -11.23 -2.63
CA TYR A 273 5.22 -12.55 -2.10
C TYR A 273 6.12 -12.43 -0.87
N ASN A 274 5.74 -13.07 0.24
CA ASN A 274 6.55 -13.19 1.46
C ASN A 274 7.07 -11.85 2.02
N VAL A 275 6.29 -10.78 1.82
CA VAL A 275 6.64 -9.44 2.31
C VAL A 275 6.14 -9.27 3.74
N ARG A 276 6.99 -8.72 4.59
CA ARG A 276 6.69 -8.47 5.99
C ARG A 276 6.95 -7.04 6.39
N ASN A 277 6.22 -6.58 7.40
CA ASN A 277 6.34 -5.24 7.97
C ASN A 277 6.25 -4.16 6.88
N ALA A 278 5.28 -4.29 5.96
CA ALA A 278 5.07 -3.31 4.89
C ALA A 278 4.05 -2.24 5.27
N LEU A 279 4.27 -1.03 4.76
CA LEU A 279 3.30 0.05 4.76
C LEU A 279 3.01 0.46 3.31
N VAL A 280 1.80 0.16 2.86
CA VAL A 280 1.21 0.62 1.60
C VAL A 280 0.23 1.73 1.94
N GLU A 281 0.65 2.98 1.77
CA GLU A 281 -0.10 4.12 2.28
C GLU A 281 -0.21 5.30 1.30
N ASN A 282 -1.40 5.92 1.20
CA ASN A 282 -1.64 7.09 0.35
C ASN A 282 -1.34 6.86 -1.15
N ASN A 283 -1.52 5.64 -1.66
CA ASN A 283 -1.36 5.36 -3.08
C ASN A 283 -2.70 5.45 -3.83
N GLU A 284 -2.65 5.82 -5.12
CA GLU A 284 -3.77 5.69 -6.05
C GLU A 284 -3.42 4.62 -7.10
N ALA A 285 -4.33 3.68 -7.36
CA ALA A 285 -4.15 2.64 -8.36
C ALA A 285 -5.43 2.37 -9.17
N TRP A 286 -5.32 2.36 -10.50
CA TRP A 286 -6.43 2.09 -11.42
C TRP A 286 -5.99 1.51 -12.77
N ALA A 287 -6.94 1.02 -13.58
CA ALA A 287 -6.65 0.43 -14.88
C ALA A 287 -5.56 -0.66 -14.81
N ILE A 288 -5.73 -1.54 -13.82
CA ILE A 288 -4.90 -2.72 -13.60
C ILE A 288 -5.73 -3.94 -14.01
N ASP A 289 -5.17 -4.82 -14.85
CA ASP A 289 -5.87 -6.05 -15.29
C ASP A 289 -6.17 -7.03 -14.12
N GLY A 290 -5.31 -7.04 -13.10
CA GLY A 290 -5.54 -7.76 -11.85
C GLY A 290 -6.33 -6.96 -10.81
N PRO A 291 -6.25 -7.33 -9.51
CA PRO A 291 -6.64 -6.43 -8.44
C PRO A 291 -5.73 -5.20 -8.42
N CYS A 292 -6.17 -4.08 -7.84
CA CYS A 292 -5.29 -2.93 -7.74
C CYS A 292 -4.02 -3.24 -6.91
N PHE A 293 -4.13 -4.01 -5.82
CA PHE A 293 -2.99 -4.50 -5.04
C PHE A 293 -3.16 -5.97 -4.63
N LYS A 294 -2.04 -6.69 -4.48
CA LYS A 294 -2.04 -8.11 -4.10
C LYS A 294 -0.98 -8.43 -3.07
N ASP A 295 -1.42 -8.81 -1.86
CA ASP A 295 -0.60 -9.47 -0.85
C ASP A 295 -0.79 -10.98 -1.02
N LYS A 296 0.23 -11.68 -1.54
CA LYS A 296 -0.02 -12.94 -2.26
C LYS A 296 0.20 -14.19 -1.42
N ASP A 297 1.36 -14.36 -0.79
CA ASP A 297 1.80 -15.66 -0.25
C ASP A 297 1.86 -15.70 1.28
N ASN A 298 3.01 -15.32 1.85
CA ASN A 298 3.27 -15.33 3.28
C ASN A 298 3.36 -13.91 3.89
N GLY A 299 2.34 -13.08 3.65
CA GLY A 299 2.30 -11.69 4.10
C GLY A 299 2.19 -11.60 5.63
N GLN A 300 3.04 -10.78 6.28
CA GLN A 300 3.01 -10.64 7.74
C GLN A 300 3.19 -9.20 8.20
N ARG A 301 2.34 -8.71 9.13
CA ARG A 301 2.44 -7.33 9.65
C ARG A 301 2.36 -6.26 8.56
N ASN A 302 1.59 -6.51 7.51
CA ASN A 302 1.43 -5.57 6.40
C ASN A 302 0.21 -4.66 6.65
N THR A 303 0.38 -3.36 6.36
CA THR A 303 -0.64 -2.33 6.55
C THR A 303 -0.97 -1.68 5.20
N PHE A 304 -2.23 -1.73 4.80
CA PHE A 304 -2.80 -1.02 3.65
C PHE A 304 -3.67 0.11 4.18
N ARG A 305 -3.19 1.35 4.11
CA ARG A 305 -3.87 2.48 4.73
C ARG A 305 -4.06 3.70 3.84
N SER A 306 -5.22 4.35 3.89
CA SER A 306 -5.45 5.63 3.21
C SER A 306 -5.20 5.60 1.69
N ASN A 307 -5.34 4.43 1.05
CA ASN A 307 -5.19 4.29 -0.39
C ASN A 307 -6.52 4.53 -1.10
N TYR A 308 -6.42 4.88 -2.39
CA TYR A 308 -7.54 4.96 -3.31
C TYR A 308 -7.38 3.96 -4.46
N PHE A 309 -8.09 2.84 -4.38
CA PHE A 309 -8.01 1.75 -5.34
C PHE A 309 -9.31 1.70 -6.13
N HIS A 310 -9.26 1.81 -7.45
CA HIS A 310 -10.47 1.87 -8.26
C HIS A 310 -10.29 1.38 -9.69
N ASP A 311 -11.39 0.93 -10.30
CA ASP A 311 -11.45 0.61 -11.73
C ASP A 311 -10.34 -0.38 -12.18
N CYS A 312 -10.05 -1.37 -11.33
CA CYS A 312 -9.21 -2.53 -11.62
C CYS A 312 -10.09 -3.74 -11.92
N ALA A 313 -9.66 -4.63 -12.81
CA ALA A 313 -10.57 -5.57 -13.44
C ALA A 313 -11.00 -6.75 -12.54
N SER A 314 -10.23 -7.09 -11.49
CA SER A 314 -10.59 -8.17 -10.54
C SER A 314 -10.70 -7.73 -9.07
N GLY A 315 -10.93 -6.44 -8.81
CA GLY A 315 -11.21 -5.91 -7.47
C GLY A 315 -10.14 -4.93 -6.96
N ALA A 316 -10.30 -4.47 -5.72
CA ALA A 316 -9.42 -3.45 -5.15
C ALA A 316 -8.18 -4.06 -4.50
N LEU A 317 -8.35 -5.04 -3.62
CA LEU A 317 -7.26 -5.63 -2.84
C LEU A 317 -7.47 -7.13 -2.69
N HIS A 318 -6.44 -7.91 -2.99
CA HIS A 318 -6.42 -9.35 -2.74
C HIS A 318 -5.39 -9.69 -1.66
N LEU A 319 -5.87 -10.18 -0.52
CA LEU A 319 -5.07 -10.82 0.52
C LEU A 319 -5.09 -12.34 0.24
N SER A 320 -4.27 -12.83 -0.68
CA SER A 320 -4.42 -14.17 -1.25
C SER A 320 -3.93 -15.31 -0.34
N SER A 321 -3.06 -15.03 0.64
CA SER A 321 -2.63 -16.02 1.64
C SER A 321 -2.08 -17.35 1.08
N GLN A 322 -1.50 -17.43 -0.13
CA GLN A 322 -1.18 -18.70 -0.79
C GLN A 322 -0.26 -19.66 0.00
N TYR A 323 0.35 -19.20 1.10
CA TYR A 323 0.89 -20.04 2.16
C TYR A 323 0.28 -19.74 3.53
N GLY A 324 0.22 -18.47 3.92
CA GLY A 324 -0.46 -18.02 5.13
C GLY A 324 -0.32 -16.51 5.34
N GLN A 325 -1.28 -15.85 5.96
CA GLN A 325 -1.20 -14.41 6.25
C GLN A 325 -1.46 -14.13 7.71
N ASP A 326 -0.67 -13.22 8.27
CA ASP A 326 -0.67 -12.98 9.71
C ASP A 326 -0.55 -11.49 10.03
N HIS A 327 -1.39 -10.98 10.93
CA HIS A 327 -1.35 -9.59 11.37
C HIS A 327 -1.45 -8.62 10.18
N ILE A 328 -2.60 -8.57 9.51
CA ILE A 328 -2.81 -7.67 8.35
C ILE A 328 -3.83 -6.60 8.71
N GLU A 329 -3.49 -5.34 8.44
CA GLU A 329 -4.39 -4.19 8.61
C GLU A 329 -4.78 -3.62 7.26
N VAL A 330 -6.09 -3.49 7.02
CA VAL A 330 -6.66 -2.77 5.86
C VAL A 330 -7.56 -1.67 6.39
N SER A 331 -7.10 -0.42 6.33
CA SER A 331 -7.80 0.68 7.02
C SER A 331 -7.82 2.03 6.32
N TRP A 332 -8.87 2.83 6.48
CA TRP A 332 -9.00 4.15 5.85
C TRP A 332 -8.86 4.19 4.33
N ASN A 333 -9.07 3.07 3.63
CA ASN A 333 -9.00 3.03 2.17
C ASN A 333 -10.36 3.35 1.55
N VAL A 334 -10.33 4.07 0.42
CA VAL A 334 -11.47 4.15 -0.50
C VAL A 334 -11.24 3.14 -1.62
N MET A 335 -12.17 2.22 -1.80
CA MET A 335 -12.02 1.09 -2.72
C MET A 335 -13.25 0.97 -3.61
N LYS A 336 -13.07 1.04 -4.93
CA LYS A 336 -14.08 0.64 -5.92
C LYS A 336 -13.72 -0.75 -6.44
N GLY A 337 -14.52 -1.73 -6.08
CA GLY A 337 -14.19 -3.15 -6.19
C GLY A 337 -14.05 -3.81 -4.83
N GLY A 338 -14.27 -5.12 -4.78
CA GLY A 338 -14.23 -5.88 -3.53
C GLY A 338 -12.83 -6.10 -2.97
N VAL A 339 -12.78 -6.59 -1.74
CA VAL A 339 -11.57 -7.11 -1.11
C VAL A 339 -11.71 -8.61 -0.92
N SER A 340 -10.74 -9.35 -1.45
CA SER A 340 -10.67 -10.80 -1.33
C SER A 340 -9.72 -11.20 -0.20
N VAL A 341 -10.16 -12.11 0.66
CA VAL A 341 -9.41 -12.63 1.79
C VAL A 341 -9.28 -14.14 1.68
N GLY A 342 -8.09 -14.56 1.32
CA GLY A 342 -7.67 -15.95 1.24
C GLY A 342 -7.96 -16.61 -0.10
N GLN A 343 -6.95 -17.27 -0.65
CA GLN A 343 -7.03 -18.18 -1.79
C GLN A 343 -6.62 -19.61 -1.38
N MET A 344 -5.46 -19.77 -0.73
CA MET A 344 -4.95 -21.02 -0.15
C MET A 344 -4.36 -20.76 1.26
N GLY A 345 -3.87 -21.77 1.98
CA GLY A 345 -3.19 -21.56 3.27
C GLY A 345 -4.12 -21.24 4.47
N TRP A 346 -3.67 -20.36 5.36
CA TRP A 346 -4.37 -19.94 6.58
C TRP A 346 -4.27 -18.42 6.83
N ILE A 347 -5.23 -17.82 7.53
CA ILE A 347 -5.18 -16.39 7.90
C ILE A 347 -5.27 -16.21 9.42
N SER A 348 -4.46 -15.31 9.98
CA SER A 348 -4.58 -14.91 11.38
C SER A 348 -4.50 -13.40 11.54
N ASP A 349 -5.29 -12.87 12.48
CA ASP A 349 -5.19 -11.47 12.90
C ASP A 349 -5.36 -10.48 11.73
N ILE A 350 -6.44 -10.66 10.95
CA ILE A 350 -6.82 -9.76 9.85
C ILE A 350 -7.81 -8.71 10.38
N ASP A 351 -7.51 -7.42 10.24
CA ASP A 351 -8.37 -6.29 10.66
C ASP A 351 -8.69 -5.38 9.47
N ILE A 352 -9.93 -5.46 9.00
CA ILE A 352 -10.47 -4.63 7.91
C ILE A 352 -11.42 -3.60 8.53
N ARG A 353 -11.00 -2.35 8.59
CA ARG A 353 -11.78 -1.32 9.30
C ARG A 353 -11.66 0.09 8.80
N HIS A 354 -12.68 0.91 9.04
CA HIS A 354 -12.68 2.31 8.57
C HIS A 354 -12.46 2.43 7.06
N ASN A 355 -12.97 1.50 6.24
CA ASN A 355 -12.86 1.62 4.78
C ASN A 355 -14.20 2.06 4.17
N THR A 356 -14.15 2.73 3.01
CA THR A 356 -15.33 2.94 2.16
C THR A 356 -15.19 2.07 0.92
N ILE A 357 -15.98 1.00 0.85
CA ILE A 357 -15.87 -0.07 -0.15
C ILE A 357 -17.12 -0.06 -1.02
N LEU A 358 -16.97 0.36 -2.27
CA LEU A 358 -17.97 0.22 -3.33
C LEU A 358 -17.81 -1.18 -3.94
N GLY A 359 -18.19 -2.19 -3.16
CA GLY A 359 -17.96 -3.61 -3.40
C GLY A 359 -18.23 -4.43 -2.13
N GLY A 360 -18.04 -5.75 -2.21
CA GLY A 360 -18.17 -6.66 -1.07
C GLY A 360 -16.82 -7.16 -0.54
N LEU A 361 -16.88 -7.98 0.51
CA LEU A 361 -15.77 -8.81 0.95
C LEU A 361 -16.05 -10.26 0.57
N ASP A 362 -15.04 -10.92 0.00
CA ASP A 362 -15.08 -12.35 -0.23
C ASP A 362 -14.01 -13.07 0.60
N PHE A 363 -14.42 -14.16 1.23
CA PHE A 363 -13.59 -15.01 2.08
C PHE A 363 -13.39 -16.35 1.39
N GLY A 364 -12.17 -16.67 1.01
CA GLY A 364 -11.86 -17.97 0.42
C GLY A 364 -11.87 -19.11 1.45
N CYS A 365 -11.46 -20.28 0.97
CA CYS A 365 -11.43 -21.50 1.77
C CYS A 365 -10.50 -21.49 2.96
N VAL A 366 -9.46 -20.69 2.86
CA VAL A 366 -8.40 -20.55 3.86
C VAL A 366 -8.99 -20.22 5.22
N VAL A 367 -10.11 -19.50 5.27
CA VAL A 367 -10.82 -19.16 6.51
C VAL A 367 -11.26 -20.41 7.27
N GLY A 368 -11.58 -21.51 6.57
CA GLY A 368 -11.95 -22.78 7.17
C GLY A 368 -10.78 -23.57 7.75
N ASP A 369 -9.54 -23.21 7.44
CA ASP A 369 -8.36 -23.89 7.96
C ASP A 369 -8.33 -23.87 9.50
N PRO A 370 -7.95 -24.97 10.18
CA PRO A 370 -7.85 -25.00 11.63
C PRO A 370 -6.94 -23.91 12.23
N LEU A 371 -5.89 -23.51 11.53
CA LEU A 371 -4.95 -22.46 11.94
C LEU A 371 -5.51 -21.05 11.72
N SER A 372 -6.57 -20.90 10.93
CA SER A 372 -7.14 -19.58 10.70
C SER A 372 -7.81 -19.06 11.97
N THR A 373 -7.48 -17.84 12.39
CA THR A 373 -8.02 -17.27 13.64
C THR A 373 -8.20 -15.75 13.56
N ASN A 374 -9.05 -15.20 14.41
CA ASN A 374 -9.20 -13.75 14.63
C ASN A 374 -9.22 -12.87 13.34
N PHE A 375 -10.35 -12.84 12.65
CA PHE A 375 -10.57 -11.90 11.53
C PHE A 375 -11.72 -10.94 11.85
N ILE A 376 -11.48 -9.65 11.63
CA ILE A 376 -12.27 -8.55 12.15
C ILE A 376 -12.68 -7.66 10.97
N VAL A 377 -13.98 -7.38 10.85
CA VAL A 377 -14.55 -6.47 9.87
C VAL A 377 -15.45 -5.49 10.59
N ARG A 378 -15.02 -4.24 10.70
CA ARG A 378 -15.78 -3.24 11.47
C ARG A 378 -15.59 -1.83 10.99
N ASP A 379 -16.51 -0.94 11.31
CA ASP A 379 -16.37 0.49 11.04
C ASP A 379 -16.25 0.80 9.52
N ASN A 380 -16.68 -0.11 8.63
CA ASN A 380 -16.61 0.09 7.18
C ASN A 380 -17.95 0.58 6.62
N ILE A 381 -17.90 1.37 5.56
CA ILE A 381 -19.04 1.60 4.66
C ILE A 381 -18.95 0.60 3.50
N PHE A 382 -20.00 -0.16 3.27
CA PHE A 382 -20.18 -1.00 2.09
C PHE A 382 -21.28 -0.43 1.20
N MET A 383 -21.02 -0.31 -0.09
CA MET A 383 -22.00 0.14 -1.09
C MET A 383 -22.05 -0.86 -2.24
N LEU A 384 -23.20 -1.54 -2.40
CA LEU A 384 -23.42 -2.51 -3.46
C LEU A 384 -24.92 -2.81 -3.64
N ASP A 385 -25.40 -2.79 -4.88
CA ASP A 385 -26.85 -2.81 -5.14
C ASP A 385 -27.46 -4.22 -5.18
N ASP A 386 -26.80 -5.18 -5.84
CA ASP A 386 -27.41 -6.48 -6.20
C ASP A 386 -26.52 -7.71 -5.86
N TYR A 387 -25.70 -7.62 -4.81
CA TYR A 387 -24.83 -8.73 -4.40
C TYR A 387 -24.67 -8.81 -2.88
N PHE A 388 -24.15 -9.94 -2.39
CA PHE A 388 -23.85 -10.14 -0.98
C PHE A 388 -22.74 -9.18 -0.52
N THR A 389 -22.92 -8.52 0.63
CA THR A 389 -21.86 -7.71 1.23
C THR A 389 -20.69 -8.59 1.65
N TYR A 390 -20.98 -9.76 2.19
CA TYR A 390 -19.98 -10.75 2.58
C TYR A 390 -20.25 -12.05 1.82
N ALA A 391 -19.21 -12.65 1.28
CA ALA A 391 -19.30 -13.93 0.61
C ALA A 391 -18.25 -14.90 1.14
N SER A 392 -18.57 -16.19 1.16
CA SER A 392 -17.58 -17.24 1.29
C SER A 392 -17.50 -18.03 -0.02
N VAL A 393 -16.28 -18.14 -0.58
CA VAL A 393 -16.06 -18.67 -1.92
C VAL A 393 -15.54 -20.12 -1.84
N ASN A 394 -16.27 -20.99 -2.54
CA ASN A 394 -16.17 -22.45 -2.71
C ASN A 394 -14.95 -23.18 -2.15
N CYS A 395 -15.23 -24.06 -1.18
CA CYS A 395 -14.42 -25.23 -0.84
C CYS A 395 -15.16 -26.47 -1.32
N LYS A 396 -14.61 -27.17 -2.31
CA LYS A 396 -15.07 -28.52 -2.66
C LYS A 396 -14.02 -29.49 -2.16
N PHE A 397 -14.46 -30.54 -1.47
CA PHE A 397 -13.61 -31.70 -1.23
C PHE A 397 -13.27 -32.36 -2.58
N GLU A 398 -12.21 -33.17 -2.62
CA GLU A 398 -11.80 -33.91 -3.84
C GLU A 398 -12.91 -34.80 -4.41
N ASP A 399 -13.88 -35.21 -3.56
CA ASP A 399 -15.04 -36.01 -3.94
C ASP A 399 -16.22 -35.18 -4.49
N GLY A 400 -16.07 -33.86 -4.58
CA GLY A 400 -17.08 -32.92 -5.09
C GLY A 400 -18.14 -32.50 -4.06
N SER A 401 -18.05 -32.96 -2.82
CA SER A 401 -18.94 -32.52 -1.74
C SER A 401 -18.58 -31.11 -1.23
N LEU A 402 -19.57 -30.43 -0.63
CA LEU A 402 -19.41 -29.07 -0.11
C LEU A 402 -18.64 -29.09 1.21
N ASP A 403 -17.57 -28.32 1.27
CA ASP A 403 -16.88 -28.03 2.53
C ASP A 403 -17.41 -26.72 3.12
N LEU A 404 -18.10 -26.81 4.26
CA LEU A 404 -18.66 -25.67 4.98
C LEU A 404 -17.69 -25.10 6.02
N SER A 405 -16.43 -25.53 6.06
CA SER A 405 -15.42 -25.08 7.03
C SER A 405 -15.29 -23.56 7.08
N SER A 406 -15.14 -22.90 5.92
CA SER A 406 -15.01 -21.44 5.80
C SER A 406 -16.27 -20.72 6.31
N GLN A 407 -17.46 -21.19 5.93
CA GLN A 407 -18.72 -20.64 6.45
C GLN A 407 -18.83 -20.83 7.97
N ASN A 408 -18.62 -22.04 8.47
CA ASN A 408 -18.71 -22.36 9.90
C ASN A 408 -17.73 -21.52 10.72
N LYS A 409 -16.51 -21.31 10.22
CA LYS A 409 -15.53 -20.45 10.88
C LYS A 409 -15.93 -18.99 10.83
N THR A 410 -16.44 -18.51 9.69
CA THR A 410 -17.00 -17.15 9.54
C THR A 410 -18.17 -16.90 10.48
N LEU A 411 -18.95 -17.91 10.84
CA LEU A 411 -20.05 -17.78 11.80
C LEU A 411 -19.62 -18.00 13.26
N SER A 412 -18.41 -18.50 13.48
CA SER A 412 -17.87 -18.80 14.81
C SER A 412 -17.40 -17.54 15.57
N SER A 413 -16.82 -17.73 16.77
CA SER A 413 -16.19 -16.65 17.54
C SER A 413 -14.85 -16.18 16.98
N GLU A 414 -14.27 -16.89 16.00
CA GLU A 414 -13.03 -16.47 15.34
C GLU A 414 -13.22 -15.24 14.47
N SER A 415 -14.45 -14.98 14.02
CA SER A 415 -14.78 -13.79 13.26
C SER A 415 -15.51 -12.75 14.09
N ARG A 416 -15.27 -11.47 13.80
CA ARG A 416 -16.04 -10.36 14.35
C ARG A 416 -16.46 -9.42 13.23
N PHE A 417 -17.76 -9.32 13.00
CA PHE A 417 -18.38 -8.37 12.09
C PHE A 417 -19.26 -7.45 12.90
N ASP A 418 -18.98 -6.16 12.97
CA ASP A 418 -19.82 -5.21 13.71
C ASP A 418 -19.54 -3.75 13.36
N TYR A 419 -20.46 -2.83 13.70
CA TYR A 419 -20.32 -1.38 13.45
C TYR A 419 -20.06 -1.00 11.97
N ASN A 420 -20.53 -1.81 11.03
CA ASN A 420 -20.47 -1.49 9.60
C ASN A 420 -21.73 -0.73 9.16
N LEU A 421 -21.62 0.11 8.13
CA LEU A 421 -22.75 0.70 7.42
C LEU A 421 -22.91 0.02 6.06
N LEU A 422 -24.03 -0.67 5.87
CA LEU A 422 -24.32 -1.43 4.66
C LEU A 422 -25.40 -0.69 3.86
N ASP A 423 -24.97 0.00 2.81
CA ASP A 423 -25.82 0.62 1.79
C ASP A 423 -26.06 -0.40 0.67
N THR A 424 -27.10 -1.21 0.85
CA THR A 424 -27.48 -2.25 -0.09
C THR A 424 -28.98 -2.49 -0.11
N SER A 425 -29.52 -2.67 -1.32
CA SER A 425 -30.89 -3.14 -1.54
C SER A 425 -31.05 -4.65 -1.41
N PHE A 426 -29.94 -5.41 -1.40
CA PHE A 426 -30.00 -6.87 -1.39
C PHE A 426 -30.57 -7.41 -0.07
N ALA A 427 -31.34 -8.50 -0.17
CA ALA A 427 -32.05 -9.09 0.97
C ALA A 427 -31.10 -9.84 1.90
N ASP A 428 -30.17 -10.59 1.31
CA ASP A 428 -29.17 -11.39 1.99
C ASP A 428 -27.89 -10.57 2.21
N ILE A 429 -27.28 -10.69 3.38
CA ILE A 429 -25.98 -10.04 3.66
C ILE A 429 -24.83 -10.97 3.32
N PHE A 430 -24.99 -12.23 3.72
CA PHE A 430 -23.95 -13.25 3.61
C PHE A 430 -24.39 -14.35 2.64
N GLY A 431 -23.51 -14.68 1.69
CA GLY A 431 -23.74 -15.73 0.70
C GLY A 431 -22.59 -16.71 0.60
N TYR A 432 -22.89 -17.89 0.04
CA TYR A 432 -21.90 -18.89 -0.32
C TYR A 432 -22.05 -19.24 -1.80
N GLY A 433 -20.94 -19.46 -2.52
CA GLY A 433 -21.00 -19.81 -3.94
C GLY A 433 -21.93 -21.00 -4.24
N TRP A 434 -22.89 -20.81 -5.15
CA TRP A 434 -23.80 -21.76 -5.83
C TRP A 434 -24.51 -22.88 -5.03
N TYR A 435 -24.25 -23.09 -3.73
CA TYR A 435 -24.68 -24.29 -3.02
C TYR A 435 -24.92 -24.18 -1.49
N ALA A 436 -24.72 -23.04 -0.82
CA ALA A 436 -25.08 -22.91 0.60
C ALA A 436 -26.21 -21.91 0.86
N THR A 437 -26.69 -21.93 2.10
CA THR A 437 -27.80 -21.11 2.57
C THR A 437 -27.35 -19.66 2.67
N ASN A 438 -27.93 -18.80 1.83
CA ASN A 438 -27.84 -17.36 2.00
C ASN A 438 -28.43 -16.96 3.35
N MET A 439 -27.89 -15.90 3.95
CA MET A 439 -28.37 -15.39 5.23
C MET A 439 -28.87 -13.96 5.08
N ASP A 440 -30.14 -13.79 5.43
CA ASP A 440 -30.71 -12.48 5.69
C ASP A 440 -30.17 -11.88 7.00
N TRP A 441 -30.60 -10.66 7.30
CA TRP A 441 -30.19 -9.92 8.49
C TRP A 441 -30.51 -10.61 9.79
N ASP A 442 -31.70 -11.20 9.92
CA ASP A 442 -32.15 -11.82 11.15
C ASP A 442 -31.34 -13.10 11.43
N THR A 443 -31.09 -13.89 10.39
CA THR A 443 -30.24 -15.08 10.47
C THR A 443 -28.80 -14.69 10.80
N TRP A 444 -28.22 -13.72 10.11
CA TRP A 444 -26.85 -13.25 10.35
C TRP A 444 -26.65 -12.75 11.79
N ARG A 445 -27.60 -11.95 12.29
CA ARG A 445 -27.57 -11.44 13.67
C ARG A 445 -27.78 -12.52 14.73
N SER A 446 -28.46 -13.61 14.41
CA SER A 446 -28.58 -14.76 15.32
C SER A 446 -27.22 -15.40 15.66
N TYR A 447 -26.21 -15.20 14.81
CA TYR A 447 -24.80 -15.59 15.05
C TYR A 447 -23.98 -14.49 15.74
N ASN A 448 -24.62 -13.45 16.29
CA ASN A 448 -23.97 -12.26 16.87
C ASN A 448 -23.07 -11.52 15.89
N LYS A 449 -23.49 -11.42 14.63
CA LYS A 449 -22.80 -10.63 13.59
C LYS A 449 -23.60 -9.38 13.28
N ASP A 450 -22.89 -8.26 13.08
CA ASP A 450 -23.46 -6.96 12.70
C ASP A 450 -24.63 -6.53 13.61
N THR A 451 -24.45 -6.74 14.93
CA THR A 451 -25.48 -6.41 15.93
C THR A 451 -25.65 -4.91 16.12
N ASN A 452 -24.57 -4.14 15.96
CA ASN A 452 -24.55 -2.68 16.02
C ASN A 452 -24.43 -2.03 14.63
N SER A 453 -24.30 -2.83 13.58
CA SER A 453 -24.22 -2.35 12.20
C SER A 453 -25.55 -1.80 11.69
N ILE A 454 -25.45 -0.87 10.74
CA ILE A 454 -26.56 -0.08 10.21
C ILE A 454 -26.84 -0.51 8.76
N LYS A 455 -28.11 -0.78 8.44
CA LYS A 455 -28.58 -0.93 7.05
C LYS A 455 -29.28 0.36 6.62
N ALA A 456 -28.61 1.21 5.87
CA ALA A 456 -29.15 2.49 5.43
C ALA A 456 -28.29 3.08 4.29
N PRO A 457 -28.84 4.05 3.53
CA PRO A 457 -28.04 4.80 2.57
C PRO A 457 -26.81 5.43 3.22
N ALA A 458 -25.65 5.30 2.58
CA ALA A 458 -24.38 5.87 3.06
C ALA A 458 -24.37 7.40 2.99
N GLN A 459 -25.17 7.98 2.08
CA GLN A 459 -25.30 9.42 1.88
C GLN A 459 -23.96 10.13 1.62
N LEU A 460 -23.15 9.59 0.71
CA LEU A 460 -21.90 10.23 0.28
C LEU A 460 -22.18 11.49 -0.56
N HIS A 461 -21.22 12.42 -0.60
CA HIS A 461 -21.35 13.72 -1.27
C HIS A 461 -21.55 13.64 -2.77
N ASN A 462 -20.50 13.32 -3.53
CA ASN A 462 -20.57 13.24 -4.99
C ASN A 462 -19.55 12.24 -5.55
N LEU A 463 -20.02 11.02 -5.82
CA LEU A 463 -19.20 9.93 -6.34
C LEU A 463 -18.61 10.24 -7.73
N GLU A 464 -19.32 11.00 -8.57
CA GLU A 464 -18.83 11.38 -9.91
C GLU A 464 -17.62 12.31 -9.82
N LEU A 465 -17.53 13.10 -8.74
CA LEU A 465 -16.40 13.99 -8.46
C LEU A 465 -15.32 13.33 -7.58
N LYS A 466 -15.38 12.00 -7.36
CA LYS A 466 -14.52 11.26 -6.43
C LYS A 466 -14.58 11.78 -4.98
N ASP A 467 -15.70 12.37 -4.57
CA ASP A 467 -15.92 12.82 -3.19
C ASP A 467 -16.72 11.77 -2.41
N TYR A 468 -15.99 11.00 -1.61
CA TYR A 468 -16.51 9.89 -0.83
C TYR A 468 -16.76 10.26 0.64
N HIS A 469 -16.69 11.54 1.02
CA HIS A 469 -17.05 11.94 2.37
C HIS A 469 -18.54 11.66 2.60
N PRO A 470 -18.93 11.05 3.74
CA PRO A 470 -20.32 11.02 4.14
C PRO A 470 -20.82 12.44 4.45
N LYS A 471 -22.08 12.72 4.11
CA LYS A 471 -22.75 13.97 4.52
C LYS A 471 -22.96 13.96 6.03
N MET A 472 -23.10 15.13 6.65
CA MET A 472 -23.47 15.26 8.07
C MET A 472 -24.81 14.58 8.44
N THR A 473 -25.67 14.30 7.47
CA THR A 473 -26.93 13.55 7.68
C THR A 473 -26.76 12.03 7.62
N SER A 474 -25.56 11.56 7.24
CA SER A 474 -25.26 10.14 7.11
C SER A 474 -25.35 9.45 8.47
N PRO A 475 -25.88 8.22 8.53
CA PRO A 475 -25.81 7.41 9.73
C PRO A 475 -24.39 6.95 10.08
N ALA A 476 -23.40 7.18 9.20
CA ALA A 476 -22.00 6.92 9.49
C ALA A 476 -21.43 7.81 10.60
N CYS A 477 -21.97 9.02 10.79
CA CYS A 477 -21.32 10.05 11.60
C CYS A 477 -21.31 9.71 13.10
N GLY A 478 -20.13 9.62 13.70
CA GLY A 478 -19.90 9.27 15.10
C GLY A 478 -20.37 7.87 15.50
N ALA A 479 -20.62 6.99 14.52
CA ALA A 479 -21.25 5.69 14.74
C ALA A 479 -20.27 4.51 14.76
N ALA A 480 -18.97 4.74 14.55
CA ALA A 480 -17.97 3.68 14.61
C ALA A 480 -17.76 3.18 16.06
N SER A 481 -17.24 1.97 16.20
CA SER A 481 -16.93 1.31 17.47
C SER A 481 -15.95 2.09 18.35
N ASP A 482 -15.16 2.99 17.78
CA ASP A 482 -14.23 3.87 18.48
C ASP A 482 -14.71 5.32 18.64
N GLY A 483 -15.98 5.60 18.31
CA GLY A 483 -16.60 6.92 18.40
C GLY A 483 -16.24 7.87 17.27
N LEU A 484 -15.49 7.42 16.26
CA LEU A 484 -15.28 8.14 15.02
C LEU A 484 -16.46 7.94 14.05
N ASP A 485 -16.36 8.53 12.87
CA ASP A 485 -17.28 8.23 11.76
C ASP A 485 -16.95 6.84 11.17
N ILE A 486 -17.96 6.12 10.72
CA ILE A 486 -17.80 4.89 9.93
C ILE A 486 -17.26 5.25 8.55
N GLY A 487 -16.31 4.48 8.02
CA GLY A 487 -15.76 4.64 6.69
C GLY A 487 -14.39 5.33 6.64
N ALA A 488 -13.87 5.53 5.43
CA ALA A 488 -12.50 6.01 5.23
C ALA A 488 -12.30 7.51 5.47
N LEU A 489 -13.38 8.29 5.38
CA LEU A 489 -13.33 9.74 5.42
C LEU A 489 -14.34 10.27 6.43
N SER A 490 -13.97 11.34 7.13
CA SER A 490 -14.86 11.97 8.11
C SER A 490 -16.13 12.54 7.45
N CYS A 491 -17.19 12.64 8.22
CA CYS A 491 -18.40 13.34 7.79
C CYS A 491 -18.13 14.83 7.57
N VAL A 492 -18.67 15.39 6.49
CA VAL A 492 -18.52 16.83 6.17
C VAL A 492 -19.87 17.49 5.80
N PRO A 493 -20.03 18.81 6.05
CA PRO A 493 -21.27 19.56 5.83
C PRO A 493 -21.83 19.49 4.41
#